data_AF-A0A5P1FML0-F1
#
_entry.id   AF-A0A5P1FML0-F1
#
_cell.length_a   1.000
_cell.length_b   1.000
_cell.length_c   1.000
_cell.angle_alpha   90.00
_cell.angle_beta   90.00
_cell.angle_gamma   90.00
#
_symmetry.space_group_name_H-M   'P 1'
#
loop_
_entity.id
_entity.type
_entity.pdbx_description
1 polymer ?
#
loop_
_entity_poly.entity_id
_entity_poly.type
_entity_poly.pdbx_seq_one_letter_code
_entity_poly.pdbx_strand_id
1 'polypeptide(L)'
;MDQGRGSCMTEVAVLAILVIVCSPSCSFAATYIVGDSQGWGFSASYKDWANGKPFTAGDTLVFNYQSGVHNVVPVTASEYGSCKATGKASTSGNDKFTLKKGANYFLCSIPGHCSSGMKIEVTGRPAHLAVARRDHVALRRLILTLPRLPEAEEVTTEEESIASERAAEAVSAVIDRRDVPKRETPLHLAVRLRDPTSVEILMSAGASGFRQNAKASGR
;
A
#
# COMPACT_ATOMS: atom_id res chain seq x y z
N MET A 1 -61.71 44.34 -12.00
CA MET A 1 -60.64 44.92 -11.18
C MET A 1 -60.27 43.90 -10.12
N ASP A 2 -58.98 43.60 -10.04
CA ASP A 2 -58.20 43.17 -8.86
C ASP A 2 -58.37 41.76 -8.23
N GLN A 3 -57.48 40.85 -8.67
CA GLN A 3 -56.32 40.27 -7.95
C GLN A 3 -56.32 40.03 -6.41
N GLY A 4 -55.79 38.87 -6.01
CA GLY A 4 -55.09 38.63 -4.72
C GLY A 4 -55.48 37.32 -3.99
N ARG A 5 -54.87 36.16 -4.27
CA ARG A 5 -53.66 35.53 -3.64
C ARG A 5 -53.76 35.18 -2.14
N GLY A 6 -53.57 33.89 -1.79
CA GLY A 6 -52.66 33.48 -0.70
C GLY A 6 -53.06 32.34 0.26
N SER A 7 -52.37 31.20 0.12
CA SER A 7 -52.01 30.16 1.12
C SER A 7 -53.13 29.33 1.77
N CYS A 8 -52.97 28.03 2.05
CA CYS A 8 -51.80 27.30 2.53
C CYS A 8 -51.93 25.81 2.14
N MET A 9 -51.21 25.37 1.11
CA MET A 9 -51.00 23.94 0.87
C MET A 9 -49.97 23.43 1.87
N THR A 10 -50.43 22.97 3.03
CA THR A 10 -49.65 22.08 3.89
C THR A 10 -49.99 20.65 3.50
N GLU A 11 -49.22 20.03 2.61
CA GLU A 11 -48.94 18.58 2.72
C GLU A 11 -47.89 18.09 1.70
N VAL A 12 -46.95 17.31 2.25
CA VAL A 12 -46.00 16.39 1.60
C VAL A 12 -44.91 17.02 0.71
N ALA A 13 -44.06 17.85 1.29
CA ALA A 13 -42.65 17.86 0.88
C ALA A 13 -41.89 16.83 1.72
N VAL A 14 -41.97 15.55 1.33
CA VAL A 14 -40.97 14.56 1.76
C VAL A 14 -39.68 14.97 1.06
N LEU A 15 -38.94 15.87 1.73
CA LEU A 15 -37.52 16.02 1.47
C LEU A 15 -36.93 14.63 1.66
N ALA A 16 -36.60 13.97 0.55
CA ALA A 16 -35.71 12.83 0.56
C ALA A 16 -34.38 13.33 1.11
N ILE A 17 -34.26 13.28 2.44
CA ILE A 17 -32.98 13.30 3.13
C ILE A 17 -32.29 12.06 2.59
N LEU A 18 -31.48 12.25 1.55
CA LEU A 18 -30.34 11.42 1.24
C LEU A 18 -29.56 11.34 2.53
N VAL A 19 -29.88 10.33 3.36
CA VAL A 19 -28.96 9.78 4.33
C VAL A 19 -27.85 9.21 3.46
N ILE A 20 -26.92 10.09 3.09
CA ILE A 20 -25.59 9.70 2.68
C ILE A 20 -25.09 8.97 3.91
N VAL A 21 -25.25 7.66 3.92
CA VAL A 21 -24.51 6.75 4.78
C VAL A 21 -23.07 6.90 4.30
N CYS A 22 -22.44 8.00 4.71
CA CYS A 22 -21.00 8.10 4.78
C CYS A 22 -20.67 7.18 5.94
N SER A 23 -20.62 5.87 5.67
CA SER A 23 -19.90 4.96 6.55
C SER A 23 -18.48 5.52 6.59
N PRO A 24 -18.02 6.11 7.71
CA PRO A 24 -16.59 6.33 7.81
C PRO A 24 -15.99 4.92 7.72
N SER A 25 -15.20 4.68 6.67
CA SER A 25 -14.30 3.54 6.63
C SER A 25 -13.36 3.75 7.81
N CYS A 26 -13.76 3.29 9.01
CA CYS A 26 -12.90 3.25 10.17
C CYS A 26 -11.77 2.30 9.80
N SER A 27 -10.68 2.85 9.28
CA SER A 27 -9.45 2.12 9.03
C SER A 27 -8.86 1.80 10.40
N PHE A 28 -9.33 0.72 11.01
CA PHE A 28 -8.68 0.14 12.18
C PHE A 28 -7.36 -0.46 11.71
N ALA A 29 -6.29 -0.14 12.43
CA ALA A 29 -5.00 -0.80 12.28
C ALA A 29 -5.19 -2.31 12.50
N ALA A 30 -4.91 -3.11 11.47
CA ALA A 30 -5.02 -4.56 11.53
C ALA A 30 -3.82 -5.15 12.29
N THR A 31 -4.02 -6.32 12.89
CA THR A 31 -2.94 -7.08 13.52
C THR A 31 -2.75 -8.40 12.79
N TYR A 32 -1.51 -8.74 12.44
CA TYR A 32 -1.14 -9.95 11.71
C TYR A 32 -0.15 -10.77 12.52
N ILE A 33 -0.47 -12.04 12.75
CA ILE A 33 0.45 -13.00 13.39
C ILE A 33 1.37 -13.56 12.32
N VAL A 34 2.66 -13.23 12.39
CA VAL A 34 3.66 -13.65 11.41
C VAL A 34 3.81 -15.17 11.44
N GLY A 35 3.62 -15.81 10.28
CA GLY A 35 3.60 -17.27 10.15
C GLY A 35 2.29 -17.95 10.57
N ASP A 36 1.25 -17.17 10.92
CA ASP A 36 -0.05 -17.66 11.40
C ASP A 36 0.13 -18.70 12.54
N SER A 37 -0.33 -19.94 12.37
CA SER A 37 -0.18 -20.99 13.38
C SER A 37 1.24 -21.55 13.53
N GLN A 38 2.12 -21.30 12.55
CA GLN A 38 3.50 -21.78 12.56
C GLN A 38 4.43 -20.83 13.33
N GLY A 39 4.03 -19.57 13.49
CA GLY A 39 4.81 -18.55 14.18
C GLY A 39 6.10 -18.17 13.47
N TRP A 40 6.97 -17.50 14.21
CA TRP A 40 8.29 -17.05 13.78
C TRP A 40 9.33 -18.17 14.03
N GLY A 41 9.56 -18.99 13.01
CA GLY A 41 10.52 -20.11 12.98
C GLY A 41 10.97 -20.47 11.57
N PHE A 42 11.52 -21.68 11.40
CA PHE A 42 11.99 -22.20 10.10
C PHE A 42 10.91 -22.90 9.27
N SER A 43 9.73 -23.17 9.84
CA SER A 43 8.67 -23.94 9.17
C SER A 43 7.84 -23.10 8.20
N ALA A 44 7.81 -21.77 8.37
CA ALA A 44 7.00 -20.87 7.56
C ALA A 44 7.78 -20.31 6.36
N SER A 45 7.15 -20.33 5.17
CA SER A 45 7.58 -19.50 4.04
C SER A 45 7.01 -18.09 4.21
N TYR A 46 7.81 -17.15 4.71
CA TYR A 46 7.34 -15.79 4.98
C TYR A 46 6.98 -15.00 3.72
N LYS A 47 7.60 -15.34 2.58
CA LYS A 47 7.24 -14.76 1.28
C LYS A 47 5.81 -15.13 0.90
N ASP A 48 5.44 -16.40 1.06
CA ASP A 48 4.10 -16.87 0.74
C ASP A 48 3.08 -16.39 1.78
N TRP A 49 3.47 -16.37 3.05
CA TRP A 49 2.64 -15.83 4.12
C TRP A 49 2.31 -14.34 3.91
N ALA A 50 3.29 -13.52 3.51
CA ALA A 50 3.06 -12.10 3.24
C ALA A 50 2.23 -11.87 1.96
N ASN A 51 2.22 -12.84 1.04
CA ASN A 51 1.50 -12.71 -0.21
C ASN A 51 -0.03 -12.60 0.01
N GLY A 52 -0.71 -11.80 -0.82
CA GLY A 52 -2.15 -11.54 -0.69
C GLY A 52 -2.63 -10.74 0.54
N LYS A 53 -1.85 -10.63 1.62
CA LYS A 53 -2.25 -9.86 2.82
C LYS A 53 -2.25 -8.33 2.57
N PRO A 54 -3.33 -7.60 2.92
CA PRO A 54 -3.49 -6.19 2.60
C PRO A 54 -2.86 -5.29 3.67
N PHE A 55 -1.55 -5.38 3.83
CA PHE A 55 -0.83 -4.56 4.80
C PHE A 55 -1.00 -3.06 4.51
N THR A 56 -1.11 -2.27 5.57
CA THR A 56 -1.16 -0.81 5.55
C THR A 56 -0.26 -0.23 6.64
N ALA A 57 0.20 1.00 6.44
CA ALA A 57 0.93 1.71 7.48
C ALA A 57 0.02 1.90 8.71
N GLY A 58 0.54 1.58 9.89
CA GLY A 58 -0.23 1.54 11.13
C GLY A 58 -0.66 0.14 11.56
N ASP A 59 -0.69 -0.84 10.66
CA ASP A 59 -0.94 -2.23 11.04
C ASP A 59 0.18 -2.77 11.95
N THR A 60 -0.09 -3.81 12.73
CA THR A 60 0.87 -4.43 13.64
C THR A 60 1.21 -5.85 13.20
N LEU A 61 2.50 -6.17 13.13
CA LEU A 61 2.99 -7.54 13.05
C LEU A 61 3.27 -8.08 14.44
N VAL A 62 2.86 -9.32 14.69
CA VAL A 62 3.13 -10.04 15.94
C VAL A 62 4.01 -11.25 15.62
N PHE A 63 5.18 -11.29 16.22
CA PHE A 63 6.15 -12.37 16.06
C PHE A 63 6.10 -13.27 17.29
N ASN A 64 5.52 -14.46 17.12
CA ASN A 64 5.39 -15.46 18.17
C ASN A 64 6.47 -16.53 18.03
N TYR A 65 7.27 -16.74 19.07
CA TYR A 65 8.32 -17.76 19.10
C TYR A 65 8.72 -18.06 20.55
N GLN A 66 9.39 -19.19 20.78
CA GLN A 66 9.91 -19.49 22.10
C GLN A 66 11.07 -18.53 22.45
N SER A 67 10.97 -17.79 23.55
CA SER A 67 12.04 -16.87 23.96
C SER A 67 13.36 -17.64 24.14
N GLY A 68 14.46 -17.02 23.70
CA GLY A 68 15.79 -17.60 23.73
C GLY A 68 16.18 -18.44 22.50
N VAL A 69 15.23 -18.90 21.68
CA VAL A 69 15.58 -19.64 20.44
C VAL A 69 15.63 -18.77 19.20
N HIS A 70 14.88 -17.67 19.19
CA HIS A 70 14.78 -16.72 18.09
C HIS A 70 14.77 -15.28 18.59
N ASN A 71 14.89 -14.34 17.66
CA ASN A 71 14.75 -12.91 17.93
C ASN A 71 14.20 -12.21 16.68
N VAL A 72 13.84 -10.94 16.83
CA VAL A 72 13.39 -10.09 15.73
C VAL A 72 14.17 -8.80 15.72
N VAL A 73 14.74 -8.46 14.58
CA VAL A 73 15.39 -7.17 14.34
C VAL A 73 14.71 -6.47 13.16
N PRO A 74 14.16 -5.26 13.33
CA PRO A 74 13.78 -4.41 12.20
C PRO A 74 15.05 -3.91 11.51
N VAL A 75 15.09 -4.02 10.19
CA VAL A 75 16.31 -3.76 9.40
C VAL A 75 16.01 -2.93 8.15
N THR A 76 17.07 -2.39 7.54
CA THR A 76 17.01 -1.78 6.21
C THR A 76 17.00 -2.84 5.11
N ALA A 77 16.69 -2.44 3.87
CA ALA A 77 16.73 -3.33 2.70
C ALA A 77 18.14 -3.95 2.48
N SER A 78 19.21 -3.17 2.71
CA SER A 78 20.59 -3.64 2.57
C SER A 78 20.96 -4.69 3.63
N GLU A 79 20.60 -4.44 4.88
CA GLU A 79 20.80 -5.39 5.98
C GLU A 79 19.96 -6.67 5.80
N TYR A 80 18.75 -6.53 5.26
CA TYR A 80 17.90 -7.66 4.90
C TYR A 80 18.48 -8.51 3.76
N GLY A 81 19.06 -7.87 2.75
CA GLY A 81 19.73 -8.55 1.64
C GLY A 81 20.98 -9.29 2.08
N SER A 82 21.77 -8.67 2.96
CA SER A 82 23.04 -9.22 3.46
C SER A 82 22.92 -10.10 4.71
N CYS A 83 21.74 -10.19 5.33
CA CYS A 83 21.52 -10.84 6.63
C CYS A 83 22.43 -10.31 7.74
N LYS A 84 22.74 -9.01 7.72
CA LYS A 84 23.59 -8.34 8.71
C LYS A 84 22.78 -7.28 9.45
N ALA A 85 22.21 -7.63 10.59
CA ALA A 85 21.53 -6.68 11.44
C ALA A 85 22.52 -5.87 12.29
N THR A 86 22.36 -4.54 12.30
CA THR A 86 23.08 -3.65 13.23
C THR A 86 22.19 -3.12 14.36
N GLY A 87 20.86 -3.27 14.23
CA GLY A 87 19.88 -2.82 15.19
C GLY A 87 19.73 -3.70 16.44
N LYS A 88 19.03 -3.17 17.45
CA LYS A 88 18.70 -3.90 18.67
C LYS A 88 17.70 -5.03 18.39
N ALA A 89 18.00 -6.22 18.88
CA ALA A 89 17.09 -7.36 18.83
C ALA A 89 16.01 -7.28 19.92
N SER A 90 14.78 -7.57 19.53
CA SER A 90 13.71 -7.93 20.47
C SER A 90 13.71 -9.44 20.69
N THR A 91 13.48 -9.84 21.95
CA THR A 91 13.72 -11.22 22.42
C THR A 91 12.57 -11.76 23.28
N SER A 92 11.41 -11.08 23.32
CA SER A 92 10.34 -11.43 24.27
C SER A 92 9.62 -12.74 23.93
N GLY A 93 9.65 -13.17 22.67
CA GLY A 93 8.85 -14.29 22.17
C GLY A 93 7.42 -13.91 21.74
N ASN A 94 7.01 -12.65 21.95
CA ASN A 94 5.76 -12.06 21.47
C ASN A 94 6.01 -10.62 21.01
N ASP A 95 6.97 -10.42 20.12
CA ASP A 95 7.38 -9.07 19.72
C ASP A 95 6.37 -8.44 18.76
N LYS A 96 6.09 -7.15 18.94
CA LYS A 96 5.10 -6.41 18.15
C LYS A 96 5.74 -5.22 17.45
N PHE A 97 5.48 -5.08 16.16
CA PHE A 97 6.00 -3.98 15.35
C PHE A 97 4.91 -3.34 14.51
N THR A 98 4.77 -2.02 14.63
CA THR A 98 3.88 -1.22 13.79
C THR A 98 4.52 -0.96 12.43
N LEU A 99 3.80 -1.27 11.35
CA LEU A 99 4.25 -1.07 9.99
C LEU A 99 4.33 0.41 9.65
N LYS A 100 5.46 0.81 9.06
CA LYS A 100 5.66 2.11 8.46
C LYS A 100 5.14 2.11 7.02
N LYS A 101 5.02 3.31 6.43
CA LYS A 101 4.76 3.44 4.99
C LYS A 101 5.89 2.78 4.19
N GLY A 102 5.54 2.15 3.06
CA GLY A 102 6.50 1.46 2.20
C GLY A 102 6.86 0.06 2.69
N ALA A 103 8.06 -0.39 2.33
CA ALA A 103 8.58 -1.70 2.70
C ALA A 103 9.13 -1.71 4.13
N ASN A 104 8.81 -2.76 4.87
CA ASN A 104 9.29 -3.01 6.22
C ASN A 104 10.00 -4.37 6.21
N TYR A 105 11.20 -4.43 6.78
CA TYR A 105 12.03 -5.62 6.77
C TYR A 105 12.33 -6.06 8.20
N PHE A 106 12.23 -7.37 8.43
CA PHE A 106 12.54 -7.98 9.72
C PHE A 106 13.33 -9.27 9.50
N LEU A 107 14.26 -9.57 10.40
CA LEU A 107 15.02 -10.81 10.37
C LEU A 107 15.37 -11.32 11.76
N CYS A 108 15.73 -12.59 11.84
CA CYS A 108 16.37 -13.17 13.02
C CYS A 108 17.89 -13.04 12.87
N SER A 109 18.54 -12.35 13.81
CA SER A 109 19.99 -12.07 13.77
C SER A 109 20.85 -13.16 14.40
N ILE A 110 20.25 -14.25 14.88
CA ILE A 110 20.99 -15.42 15.37
C ILE A 110 21.79 -16.01 14.18
N PRO A 111 23.09 -16.33 14.35
CA PRO A 111 23.93 -16.85 13.28
C PRO A 111 23.28 -17.99 12.49
N GLY A 112 23.22 -17.85 11.17
CA GLY A 112 22.63 -18.82 10.26
C GLY A 112 21.11 -18.72 10.07
N HIS A 113 20.35 -18.12 11.00
CA HIS A 113 18.88 -18.12 10.93
C HIS A 113 18.34 -17.33 9.74
N CYS A 114 18.80 -16.08 9.56
CA CYS A 114 18.38 -15.26 8.42
C CYS A 114 18.75 -15.89 7.08
N SER A 115 19.96 -16.44 6.94
CA SER A 115 20.43 -17.08 5.71
C SER A 115 19.63 -18.35 5.38
N SER A 116 19.11 -19.03 6.40
CA SER A 116 18.19 -20.16 6.28
C SER A 116 16.72 -19.75 6.07
N GLY A 117 16.45 -18.49 5.76
CA GLY A 117 15.12 -18.00 5.37
C GLY A 117 14.32 -17.35 6.51
N MET A 118 14.89 -17.19 7.71
CA MET A 118 14.20 -16.54 8.83
C MET A 118 14.24 -15.00 8.74
N LYS A 119 13.62 -14.50 7.68
CA LYS A 119 13.50 -13.09 7.34
C LYS A 119 12.20 -12.84 6.59
N ILE A 120 11.65 -11.65 6.76
CA ILE A 120 10.41 -11.25 6.10
C ILE A 120 10.49 -9.81 5.62
N GLU A 121 9.99 -9.60 4.40
CA GLU A 121 9.63 -8.29 3.88
C GLU A 121 8.10 -8.17 3.88
N VAL A 122 7.62 -7.08 4.46
CA VAL A 122 6.20 -6.70 4.44
C VAL A 122 6.08 -5.32 3.84
N THR A 123 5.35 -5.21 2.73
CA THR A 123 5.07 -3.91 2.13
C THR A 123 3.58 -3.63 2.12
N GLY A 124 3.23 -2.41 2.51
CA GLY A 124 1.87 -1.94 2.36
C GLY A 124 1.44 -1.94 0.90
N ARG A 125 0.27 -2.50 0.59
CA ARG A 125 -0.34 -2.49 -0.76
C ARG A 125 -1.62 -1.65 -0.76
N PRO A 126 -1.52 -0.35 -0.54
CA PRO A 126 -2.69 0.48 -0.31
C PRO A 126 -3.55 0.61 -1.58
N ALA A 127 -2.97 0.57 -2.78
CA ALA A 127 -3.72 0.61 -4.03
C ALA A 127 -4.51 -0.68 -4.29
N HIS A 128 -3.90 -1.87 -4.15
CA HIS A 128 -4.63 -3.14 -4.26
C HIS A 128 -5.78 -3.23 -3.25
N LEU A 129 -5.57 -2.75 -2.02
CA LEU A 129 -6.60 -2.74 -0.99
C LEU A 129 -7.76 -1.79 -1.34
N ALA A 130 -7.44 -0.56 -1.79
CA ALA A 130 -8.45 0.40 -2.20
C ALA A 130 -9.29 -0.17 -3.35
N VAL A 131 -8.67 -0.82 -4.35
CA VAL A 131 -9.36 -1.50 -5.45
C VAL A 131 -10.22 -2.67 -4.94
N ALA A 132 -9.67 -3.55 -4.09
CA ALA A 132 -10.39 -4.70 -3.55
C ALA A 132 -11.65 -4.28 -2.75
N ARG A 133 -11.58 -3.13 -2.08
CA ARG A 133 -12.69 -2.54 -1.30
C ARG A 133 -13.59 -1.63 -2.12
N ARG A 134 -13.29 -1.38 -3.40
CA ARG A 134 -13.93 -0.35 -4.24
C ARG A 134 -13.90 1.04 -3.58
N ASP A 135 -12.87 1.32 -2.79
CA ASP A 135 -12.64 2.61 -2.14
C ASP A 135 -11.94 3.57 -3.11
N HIS A 136 -12.73 4.16 -4.01
CA HIS A 136 -12.22 5.08 -5.03
C HIS A 136 -11.66 6.38 -4.43
N VAL A 137 -12.12 6.78 -3.24
CA VAL A 137 -11.65 8.00 -2.56
C VAL A 137 -10.25 7.78 -2.03
N ALA A 138 -10.01 6.66 -1.33
CA ALA A 138 -8.68 6.27 -0.90
C ALA A 138 -7.75 6.09 -2.11
N LEU A 139 -8.22 5.45 -3.18
CA LEU A 139 -7.42 5.25 -4.39
C LEU A 139 -6.98 6.57 -5.05
N ARG A 140 -7.89 7.53 -5.21
CA ARG A 140 -7.56 8.88 -5.72
C ARG A 140 -6.56 9.59 -4.80
N ARG A 141 -6.79 9.54 -3.49
CA ARG A 141 -5.89 10.17 -2.51
C ARG A 141 -4.49 9.58 -2.59
N LEU A 142 -4.37 8.26 -2.73
CA LEU A 142 -3.09 7.58 -2.90
C LEU A 142 -2.35 8.08 -4.14
N ILE A 143 -3.02 8.14 -5.28
CA ILE A 143 -2.44 8.62 -6.54
C ILE A 143 -2.02 10.09 -6.45
N LEU A 144 -2.82 10.94 -5.80
CA LEU A 144 -2.48 12.35 -5.60
C LEU A 144 -1.26 12.57 -4.69
N THR A 145 -0.93 11.61 -3.83
CA THR A 145 0.25 11.68 -2.95
C THR A 145 1.53 11.15 -3.58
N LEU A 146 1.46 10.56 -4.78
CA LEU A 146 2.64 10.03 -5.46
C LEU A 146 3.52 11.16 -6.01
N PRO A 147 4.86 11.01 -5.97
CA PRO A 147 5.75 11.97 -6.60
C PRO A 147 5.51 12.00 -8.11
N ARG A 148 5.59 13.19 -8.70
CA ARG A 148 5.60 13.33 -10.16
C ARG A 148 6.97 12.93 -10.68
N LEU A 149 6.99 12.13 -11.73
CA LEU A 149 8.23 11.83 -12.45
C LEU A 149 8.62 13.04 -13.30
N PRO A 150 9.90 13.45 -13.30
CA PRO A 150 10.38 14.49 -14.21
C PRO A 150 10.29 14.00 -15.67
N GLU A 151 10.09 14.93 -16.60
CA GLU A 151 10.06 14.62 -18.03
C GLU A 151 11.46 14.16 -18.47
N ALA A 152 11.53 13.22 -19.43
CA ALA A 152 12.80 12.66 -19.90
C ALA A 152 13.75 13.72 -20.51
N GLU A 153 13.20 14.88 -20.89
CA GLU A 153 13.93 16.01 -21.46
C GLU A 153 14.53 16.96 -20.39
N GLU A 154 14.14 16.81 -19.12
CA GLU A 154 14.54 17.67 -18.00
C GLU A 154 15.67 17.06 -17.15
N VAL A 155 16.02 15.78 -17.38
CA VAL A 155 17.11 15.10 -16.67
C VAL A 155 18.42 15.36 -17.42
N THR A 156 19.16 16.38 -16.98
CA THR A 156 20.43 16.77 -17.60
C THR A 156 21.65 16.43 -16.74
N THR A 157 21.41 16.05 -15.48
CA THR A 157 22.45 15.72 -14.49
C THR A 157 22.29 14.31 -13.92
N GLU A 158 23.37 13.76 -13.38
CA GLU A 158 23.37 12.44 -12.73
C GLU A 158 22.48 12.44 -11.47
N GLU A 159 22.47 13.55 -10.73
CA GLU A 159 21.64 13.73 -9.54
C GLU A 159 20.14 13.73 -9.86
N GLU A 160 19.72 14.40 -10.93
CA GLU A 160 18.33 14.39 -11.42
C GLU A 160 17.91 12.99 -11.88
N SER A 161 18.83 12.25 -12.49
CA SER A 161 18.61 10.86 -12.91
C SER A 161 18.35 9.96 -11.70
N ILE A 162 19.21 10.04 -10.67
CA ILE A 162 19.03 9.31 -9.40
C ILE A 162 17.74 9.71 -8.69
N ALA A 163 17.38 10.99 -8.70
CA ALA A 163 16.13 11.48 -8.11
C ALA A 163 14.89 10.96 -8.85
N SER A 164 14.95 10.92 -10.19
CA SER A 164 13.90 10.36 -11.04
C SER A 164 13.71 8.86 -10.81
N GLU A 165 14.82 8.11 -10.72
CA GLU A 165 14.79 6.67 -10.42
C GLU A 165 14.15 6.39 -9.05
N ARG A 166 14.53 7.15 -8.01
CA ARG A 166 13.93 7.04 -6.67
C ARG A 166 12.43 7.37 -6.67
N ALA A 167 12.03 8.38 -7.44
CA ALA A 167 10.61 8.73 -7.59
C ALA A 167 9.83 7.62 -8.32
N ALA A 168 10.43 7.02 -9.36
CA ALA A 168 9.84 5.91 -10.11
C ALA A 168 9.69 4.66 -9.26
N GLU A 169 10.69 4.36 -8.41
CA GLU A 169 10.63 3.27 -7.45
C GLU A 169 9.48 3.48 -6.45
N ALA A 170 9.33 4.70 -5.92
CA ALA A 170 8.25 5.04 -4.99
C ALA A 170 6.85 4.92 -5.62
N VAL A 171 6.70 5.33 -6.88
CA VAL A 171 5.45 5.14 -7.66
C VAL A 171 5.19 3.65 -7.89
N SER A 172 6.19 2.92 -8.40
CA SER A 172 6.10 1.49 -8.71
C SER A 172 5.73 0.66 -7.47
N ALA A 173 6.30 0.98 -6.31
CA ALA A 173 5.99 0.33 -5.04
C ALA A 173 4.49 0.41 -4.65
N VAL A 174 3.76 1.40 -5.17
CA VAL A 174 2.34 1.61 -4.88
C VAL A 174 1.43 1.11 -6.01
N ILE A 175 1.76 1.36 -7.29
CA ILE A 175 0.83 1.13 -8.42
C ILE A 175 1.28 0.06 -9.43
N ASP A 176 2.55 -0.34 -9.49
CA ASP A 176 3.06 -1.27 -10.51
C ASP A 176 4.03 -2.33 -9.93
N ARG A 177 3.70 -2.82 -8.73
CA ARG A 177 4.55 -3.80 -8.06
C ARG A 177 4.47 -5.17 -8.76
N ARG A 178 5.45 -5.45 -9.63
CA ARG A 178 5.54 -6.67 -10.46
C ARG A 178 6.22 -7.86 -9.78
N ASP A 179 6.70 -7.70 -8.56
CA ASP A 179 7.38 -8.73 -7.76
C ASP A 179 6.43 -9.67 -6.99
N VAL A 180 5.11 -9.46 -7.13
CA VAL A 180 4.06 -10.33 -6.57
C VAL A 180 3.94 -11.62 -7.40
N PRO A 181 3.68 -12.79 -6.79
CA PRO A 181 3.31 -14.00 -7.52
C PRO A 181 2.13 -13.73 -8.46
N LYS A 182 2.26 -14.12 -9.74
CA LYS A 182 1.35 -13.81 -10.87
C LYS A 182 1.41 -12.37 -11.43
N ARG A 183 2.32 -11.51 -10.96
CA ARG A 183 2.52 -10.13 -11.46
C ARG A 183 1.22 -9.31 -11.50
N GLU A 184 0.35 -9.51 -10.52
CA GLU A 184 -0.94 -8.84 -10.46
C GLU A 184 -0.80 -7.40 -9.92
N THR A 185 -1.06 -6.41 -10.78
CA THR A 185 -1.07 -5.00 -10.42
C THR A 185 -2.47 -4.60 -9.89
N PRO A 186 -2.62 -3.45 -9.21
CA PRO A 186 -3.94 -2.94 -8.88
C PRO A 186 -4.86 -2.80 -10.10
N LEU A 187 -4.28 -2.51 -11.28
CA LEU A 187 -5.02 -2.41 -12.54
C LEU A 187 -5.54 -3.79 -12.99
N HIS A 188 -4.70 -4.83 -12.93
CA HIS A 188 -5.13 -6.21 -13.20
C HIS A 188 -6.27 -6.64 -12.28
N LEU A 189 -6.20 -6.27 -10.98
CA LEU A 189 -7.25 -6.55 -10.01
C LEU A 189 -8.55 -5.78 -10.34
N ALA A 190 -8.46 -4.49 -10.67
CA ALA A 190 -9.62 -3.65 -11.00
C ALA A 190 -10.38 -4.19 -12.22
N VAL A 191 -9.65 -4.61 -13.26
CA VAL A 191 -10.22 -5.26 -14.45
C VAL A 191 -10.93 -6.56 -14.07
N ARG A 192 -10.29 -7.42 -13.26
CA ARG A 192 -10.88 -8.70 -12.83
C ARG A 192 -12.16 -8.50 -12.01
N LEU A 193 -12.19 -7.48 -11.17
CA LEU A 193 -13.36 -7.11 -10.35
C LEU A 193 -14.43 -6.34 -11.14
N ARG A 194 -14.21 -6.08 -12.44
CA ARG A 194 -15.09 -5.27 -13.30
C ARG A 194 -15.39 -3.91 -12.66
N ASP A 195 -14.35 -3.23 -12.20
CA ASP A 195 -14.43 -1.93 -11.54
C ASP A 195 -13.89 -0.84 -12.49
N PRO A 196 -14.73 -0.27 -13.38
CA PRO A 196 -14.28 0.69 -14.38
C PRO A 196 -13.75 1.98 -13.77
N THR A 197 -14.29 2.39 -12.61
CA THR A 197 -13.87 3.60 -11.91
C THR A 197 -12.44 3.46 -11.40
N SER A 198 -12.11 2.33 -10.77
CA SER A 198 -10.73 2.06 -10.33
C SER A 198 -9.77 1.91 -11.51
N VAL A 199 -10.21 1.31 -12.62
CA VAL A 199 -9.43 1.23 -13.87
C VAL A 199 -9.08 2.63 -14.38
N GLU A 200 -10.07 3.52 -14.51
CA GLU A 200 -9.86 4.89 -14.97
C GLU A 200 -8.90 5.65 -14.05
N ILE A 201 -9.10 5.55 -12.74
CA ILE A 201 -8.25 6.19 -11.73
C ILE A 201 -6.79 5.72 -11.88
N LEU A 202 -6.55 4.40 -11.95
CA LEU A 202 -5.21 3.84 -12.09
C LEU A 202 -4.56 4.16 -13.45
N MET A 203 -5.34 4.12 -14.54
CA MET A 203 -4.85 4.51 -15.86
C MET A 203 -4.51 6.00 -15.91
N SER A 204 -5.25 6.86 -15.20
CA SER A 204 -4.92 8.29 -15.12
C SER A 204 -3.58 8.54 -14.43
N ALA A 205 -3.21 7.73 -13.44
CA ALA A 205 -1.90 7.81 -12.78
C ALA A 205 -0.76 7.48 -13.76
N GLY A 206 -0.91 6.42 -14.57
CA GLY A 206 0.05 6.06 -15.63
C GLY A 206 0.06 7.04 -16.81
N ALA A 207 -1.09 7.60 -17.15
CA ALA A 207 -1.24 8.60 -18.22
C ALA A 207 -0.66 9.97 -17.84
N SER A 208 -0.38 10.24 -16.56
CA SER A 208 0.30 11.48 -16.13
C SER A 208 1.65 11.65 -16.82
N GLY A 209 2.41 10.55 -17.02
CA GLY A 209 3.67 10.57 -17.77
C GLY A 209 3.46 10.60 -19.29
N PHE A 210 2.39 9.99 -19.81
CA PHE A 210 2.12 9.95 -21.26
C PHE A 210 1.50 11.26 -21.79
N ARG A 211 0.76 12.00 -20.95
CA ARG A 211 0.13 13.29 -21.30
C ARG A 211 1.14 14.42 -21.51
N GLN A 212 2.39 14.26 -21.10
CA GLN A 212 3.46 15.23 -21.34
C GLN A 212 4.09 15.04 -22.74
N ASN A 213 4.22 13.81 -23.23
CA ASN A 213 4.69 13.53 -24.60
C ASN A 213 3.77 14.06 -25.70
N ALA A 214 2.49 14.31 -25.39
CA ALA A 214 1.56 14.94 -26.32
C ALA A 214 1.77 16.46 -26.46
N LYS A 215 2.54 17.11 -25.58
CA LYS A 215 2.90 18.53 -25.69
C LYS A 215 4.24 18.77 -26.40
N ALA A 216 5.06 17.74 -26.60
CA ALA A 216 6.36 17.83 -27.26
C ALA A 216 6.35 17.57 -28.79
N SER A 217 5.20 17.23 -29.39
CA SER A 217 5.09 17.02 -30.85
C SER A 217 4.43 18.20 -31.59
N GLY A 218 4.41 19.38 -30.98
CA GLY A 218 3.67 20.54 -31.49
C GLY A 218 4.49 21.82 -31.55
N ARG A 219 5.67 21.79 -32.19
CA ARG A 219 6.24 22.95 -32.89
C ARG A 219 7.40 22.57 -33.79
#